data_AF-A0A7C2B4S7-F1
#
_entry.id   AF-A0A7C2B4S7-F1
#
_cell.length_a   1.000
_cell.length_b   1.000
_cell.length_c   1.000
_cell.angle_alpha   90.00
_cell.angle_beta   90.00
_cell.angle_gamma   90.00
#
_symmetry.space_group_name_H-M   'P 1'
#
loop_
_entity.id
_entity.type
_entity.pdbx_description
1 polymer ?
#
loop_
_entity_poly.entity_id
_entity_poly.type
_entity_poly.pdbx_seq_one_letter_code
_entity_poly.pdbx_strand_id
1 'polypeptide(L)'
;SRIAVIGDSTFFHSGITGLLNVVYNQSNVITIIADNRTTGMTGHQDHPGTGRTLMGKETVAIDLEQLCRACGITEVVRVDPYLIKETRNTIRRLLNIKKPAVVISQRSCALISARPGAPKKVDAEICSGCRSCLALGCPALSFEQEKALIISTACIGCGMCVEICPKGAIL
;
A
#
# COMPACT_ATOMS: atom_id res chain seq x y z
N SER A 1 14.63 -1.80 -14.51
CA SER A 1 14.69 -1.43 -13.08
C SER A 1 14.19 -2.61 -12.27
N ARG A 2 14.80 -2.92 -11.11
CA ARG A 2 14.34 -4.01 -10.22
C ARG A 2 13.38 -3.44 -9.18
N ILE A 3 12.39 -4.22 -8.73
CA ILE A 3 11.44 -3.80 -7.69
C ILE A 3 11.61 -4.71 -6.48
N ALA A 4 11.75 -4.12 -5.30
CA ALA A 4 11.71 -4.80 -4.02
C ALA A 4 10.52 -4.29 -3.22
N VAL A 5 9.83 -5.17 -2.48
CA VAL A 5 8.69 -4.81 -1.63
C VAL A 5 8.98 -5.31 -0.22
N ILE A 6 8.80 -4.44 0.78
CA ILE A 6 9.07 -4.74 2.18
C ILE A 6 8.05 -4.04 3.09
N GLY A 7 7.63 -4.68 4.19
CA GLY A 7 6.81 -4.02 5.20
C GLY A 7 7.64 -3.08 6.06
N ASP A 8 7.03 -2.02 6.61
CA ASP A 8 7.65 -1.07 7.53
C ASP A 8 8.38 -1.72 8.73
N SER A 9 7.75 -2.65 9.42
CA SER A 9 8.35 -3.35 10.57
C SER A 9 9.58 -4.16 10.20
N THR A 10 9.51 -4.92 9.09
CA THR A 10 10.66 -5.64 8.54
C THR A 10 11.74 -4.67 8.07
N PHE A 11 11.35 -3.53 7.51
CA PHE A 11 12.29 -2.51 7.09
C PHE A 11 13.10 -1.97 8.28
N PHE A 12 12.44 -1.61 9.38
CA PHE A 12 13.12 -1.20 10.62
C PHE A 12 14.02 -2.29 11.20
N HIS A 13 13.59 -3.56 11.15
CA HIS A 13 14.33 -4.66 11.76
C HIS A 13 15.57 -5.08 10.95
N SER A 14 15.45 -5.19 9.63
CA SER A 14 16.52 -5.73 8.78
C SER A 14 16.63 -5.12 7.38
N GLY A 15 15.70 -4.25 6.97
CA GLY A 15 15.70 -3.68 5.62
C GLY A 15 16.68 -2.52 5.40
N ILE A 16 17.04 -1.79 6.46
CA ILE A 16 17.93 -0.61 6.36
C ILE A 16 19.29 -0.97 5.76
N THR A 17 19.89 -2.09 6.19
CA THR A 17 21.19 -2.55 5.68
C THR A 17 21.12 -2.89 4.19
N GLY A 18 20.00 -3.46 3.73
CA GLY A 18 19.73 -3.69 2.31
C GLY A 18 19.67 -2.38 1.52
N LEU A 19 19.04 -1.34 2.07
CA LEU A 19 18.97 -0.03 1.42
C LEU A 19 20.35 0.63 1.29
N LEU A 20 21.18 0.55 2.34
CA LEU A 20 22.56 1.05 2.30
C LEU A 20 23.39 0.35 1.21
N ASN A 21 23.23 -0.96 1.05
CA ASN A 21 23.90 -1.71 -0.02
C ASN A 21 23.44 -1.26 -1.42
N VAL A 22 22.15 -0.94 -1.59
CA VAL A 22 21.63 -0.41 -2.86
C VAL A 22 22.29 0.93 -3.21
N VAL A 23 22.44 1.82 -2.22
CA VAL A 23 23.09 3.12 -2.39
C VAL A 23 24.58 2.95 -2.70
N TYR A 24 25.29 2.15 -1.90
CA TYR A 24 26.72 1.89 -2.08
C TYR A 24 27.05 1.34 -3.47
N ASN A 25 26.26 0.37 -3.95
CA ASN A 25 26.47 -0.26 -5.26
C ASN A 25 25.79 0.50 -6.42
N GLN A 26 25.21 1.69 -6.18
CA GLN A 26 24.48 2.47 -7.17
C GLN A 26 23.44 1.65 -7.96
N SER A 27 22.79 0.70 -7.28
CA SER A 27 21.91 -0.26 -7.91
C SER A 27 20.57 0.38 -8.29
N ASN A 28 20.11 0.19 -9.53
CA ASN A 28 18.82 0.69 -10.00
C ASN A 28 17.65 -0.19 -9.48
N VAL A 29 17.31 0.03 -8.22
CA VAL A 29 16.24 -0.66 -7.47
C VAL A 29 15.21 0.36 -6.98
N ILE A 30 13.94 0.05 -7.20
CA ILE A 30 12.81 0.74 -6.58
C ILE A 30 12.38 -0.08 -5.37
N THR A 31 12.57 0.46 -4.17
CA THR A 31 12.16 -0.18 -2.91
C THR A 31 10.82 0.38 -2.49
N ILE A 32 9.79 -0.46 -2.45
CA ILE A 32 8.45 -0.11 -1.98
C ILE A 32 8.34 -0.54 -0.52
N ILE A 33 8.18 0.43 0.38
CA ILE A 33 7.94 0.21 1.80
C ILE A 33 6.43 0.32 2.04
N ALA A 34 5.80 -0.79 2.42
CA ALA A 34 4.39 -0.80 2.82
C ALA A 34 4.29 -0.38 4.29
N ASP A 35 3.92 0.89 4.50
CA ASP A 35 3.75 1.50 5.83
C ASP A 35 2.28 1.47 6.24
N ASN A 36 1.95 0.50 7.08
CA ASN A 36 0.63 0.36 7.68
C ASN A 36 0.53 0.96 9.09
N ARG A 37 1.59 1.63 9.56
CA ARG A 37 1.76 2.18 10.91
C ARG A 37 1.43 1.19 12.03
N THR A 38 1.60 -0.11 11.76
CA THR A 38 1.29 -1.19 12.70
C THR A 38 1.87 -2.52 12.22
N THR A 39 2.14 -3.48 13.10
CA THR A 39 2.50 -4.83 12.62
C THR A 39 1.26 -5.66 12.27
N GLY A 40 0.84 -5.64 11.00
CA GLY A 40 -0.34 -6.37 10.54
C GLY A 40 -0.26 -7.91 10.70
N MET A 41 0.91 -8.52 10.43
CA MET A 41 1.07 -9.98 10.40
C MET A 41 1.27 -10.63 11.78
N THR A 42 1.81 -9.89 12.76
CA THR A 42 2.22 -10.43 14.08
C THR A 42 1.38 -9.89 15.24
N GLY A 43 0.17 -9.40 14.97
CA GLY A 43 -0.81 -9.05 16.00
C GLY A 43 -0.65 -7.65 16.59
N HIS A 44 -0.41 -6.64 15.76
CA HIS A 44 -0.52 -5.22 16.13
C HIS A 44 0.46 -4.74 17.22
N GLN A 45 1.62 -5.38 17.29
CA GLN A 45 2.74 -4.92 18.11
C GLN A 45 3.22 -3.55 17.63
N ASP A 46 3.57 -2.70 18.60
CA ASP A 46 4.28 -1.46 18.36
C ASP A 46 5.66 -1.73 17.71
N HIS A 47 6.11 -0.78 16.89
CA HIS A 47 7.40 -0.81 16.22
C HIS A 47 7.96 0.61 16.15
N PRO A 48 9.22 0.82 15.73
CA PRO A 48 9.83 2.16 15.75
C PRO A 48 9.07 3.25 14.95
N GLY A 49 8.18 2.85 14.02
CA GLY A 49 7.31 3.76 13.28
C GLY A 49 6.06 4.21 14.03
N THR A 50 5.67 3.56 15.13
CA THR A 50 4.46 3.92 15.92
C THR A 50 4.74 5.02 16.95
N GLY A 51 6.01 5.23 17.31
CA GLY A 51 6.39 6.17 18.37
C GLY A 51 5.98 5.70 19.77
N ARG A 52 5.84 4.39 19.98
CA ARG A 52 5.56 3.81 21.30
C ARG A 52 6.50 2.65 21.60
N THR A 53 6.89 2.55 22.86
CA THR A 53 7.65 1.42 23.40
C THR A 53 6.72 0.23 23.65
N LEU A 54 7.29 -0.96 23.85
CA LEU A 54 6.54 -2.16 24.24
C LEU A 54 5.76 -2.00 25.55
N MET A 55 6.15 -1.04 26.40
CA MET A 55 5.46 -0.69 27.65
C MET A 55 4.37 0.39 27.45
N GLY A 56 4.02 0.72 26.21
CA GLY A 56 3.00 1.73 25.87
C GLY A 56 3.44 3.19 26.09
N LYS A 57 4.67 3.43 26.56
CA LYS A 57 5.21 4.78 26.72
C LYS A 57 5.50 5.41 25.36
N GLU A 58 5.07 6.65 25.15
CA GLU A 58 5.40 7.44 23.98
C GLU A 58 6.91 7.67 23.85
N THR A 59 7.39 7.63 22.62
CA THR A 59 8.78 7.81 22.22
C THR A 59 8.83 8.42 20.82
N VAL A 60 10.02 8.53 20.24
CA VAL A 60 10.22 9.06 18.89
C VAL A 60 9.65 8.09 17.85
N ALA A 61 8.72 8.58 17.02
CA ALA A 61 8.29 7.89 15.81
C ALA A 61 9.31 8.14 14.69
N ILE A 62 9.92 7.08 14.17
CA ILE A 62 10.88 7.19 13.07
C ILE A 62 10.14 7.54 11.78
N ASP A 63 10.49 8.66 11.16
CA ASP A 63 10.01 9.00 9.83
C ASP A 63 10.81 8.26 8.76
N LEU A 64 10.12 7.38 8.02
CA LEU A 64 10.70 6.56 6.96
C LEU A 64 11.32 7.39 5.83
N GLU A 65 10.75 8.55 5.51
CA GLU A 65 11.26 9.40 4.44
C GLU A 65 12.60 10.02 4.84
N GLN A 66 12.67 10.60 6.04
CA GLN A 66 13.90 11.14 6.59
C GLN A 66 14.98 10.07 6.72
N LEU A 67 14.62 8.87 7.20
CA LEU A 67 15.55 7.75 7.30
C LEU A 67 16.09 7.34 5.93
N CYS A 68 15.23 7.18 4.92
CA CYS A 68 15.66 6.80 3.57
C CYS A 68 16.55 7.87 2.93
N ARG A 69 16.23 9.15 3.14
CA ARG A 69 17.07 10.27 2.68
C ARG A 69 18.42 10.28 3.38
N ALA A 70 18.47 10.04 4.68
CA ALA A 70 19.70 9.93 5.46
C ALA A 70 20.58 8.75 5.00
N CYS A 71 19.98 7.66 4.52
CA CYS A 71 20.70 6.55 3.89
C CYS A 71 21.29 6.88 2.50
N GLY A 72 20.99 8.05 1.93
CA GLY A 72 21.52 8.50 0.64
C GLY A 72 20.56 8.34 -0.55
N ILE A 73 19.30 7.99 -0.33
CA ILE A 73 18.29 7.95 -1.39
C ILE A 73 17.78 9.38 -1.66
N THR A 74 17.91 9.83 -2.91
CA THR A 74 17.45 11.15 -3.34
C THR A 74 15.97 11.14 -3.76
N GLU A 75 15.54 10.09 -4.45
CA GLU A 75 14.17 9.87 -4.89
C GLU A 75 13.38 9.11 -3.82
N VAL A 76 12.75 9.82 -2.89
CA VAL A 76 11.81 9.26 -1.92
C VAL A 76 10.44 9.89 -2.15
N VAL A 77 9.41 9.06 -2.33
CA VAL A 77 8.04 9.52 -2.63
C VAL A 77 7.04 8.77 -1.74
N ARG A 78 6.12 9.49 -1.13
CA ARG A 78 4.99 8.91 -0.39
C ARG A 78 3.78 8.81 -1.30
N VAL A 79 3.06 7.69 -1.24
CA VAL A 79 1.83 7.46 -2.02
C VAL A 79 0.76 6.83 -1.13
N ASP A 80 -0.50 7.11 -1.46
CA ASP A 80 -1.64 6.40 -0.88
C ASP A 80 -2.02 5.22 -1.79
N PRO A 81 -1.93 3.96 -1.32
CA PRO A 81 -2.21 2.78 -2.14
C PRO A 81 -3.66 2.70 -2.64
N TYR A 82 -4.62 3.43 -2.04
CA TYR A 82 -6.00 3.43 -2.53
C TYR A 82 -6.21 4.39 -3.71
N LEU A 83 -5.31 5.35 -3.91
CA LEU A 83 -5.28 6.21 -5.10
C LEU A 83 -4.52 5.48 -6.21
N ILE A 84 -5.22 4.53 -6.86
CA ILE A 84 -4.59 3.57 -7.79
C ILE A 84 -3.93 4.30 -8.96
N LYS A 85 -4.62 5.30 -9.52
CA LYS A 85 -4.13 6.05 -10.68
C LYS A 85 -2.84 6.81 -10.36
N GLU A 86 -2.82 7.50 -9.22
CA GLU A 86 -1.66 8.26 -8.77
C GLU A 86 -0.48 7.33 -8.46
N THR A 87 -0.71 6.30 -7.65
CA THR A 87 0.32 5.30 -7.30
C THR A 87 0.93 4.68 -8.55
N ARG A 88 0.10 4.30 -9.53
CA ARG A 88 0.57 3.71 -10.78
C ARG A 88 1.38 4.68 -11.62
N ASN A 89 0.99 5.95 -11.69
CA ASN A 89 1.74 6.98 -12.41
C ASN A 89 3.08 7.27 -11.74
N THR A 90 3.11 7.33 -10.41
CA THR A 90 4.35 7.49 -9.64
C THR A 90 5.31 6.32 -9.88
N ILE A 91 4.84 5.08 -9.79
CA ILE A 91 5.69 3.90 -10.06
C ILE A 91 6.21 3.93 -11.51
N ARG A 92 5.37 4.27 -12.50
CA ARG A 92 5.81 4.40 -13.91
C ARG A 92 6.86 5.48 -14.09
N ARG A 93 6.71 6.63 -13.45
CA ARG A 93 7.71 7.70 -13.46
C ARG A 93 9.05 7.18 -12.94
N LEU A 94 9.05 6.50 -11.79
CA LEU A 94 10.25 5.97 -11.16
C LEU A 94 10.91 4.85 -11.96
N LEU A 95 10.12 4.01 -12.66
CA LEU A 95 10.66 2.96 -13.54
C LEU A 95 11.55 3.52 -14.67
N ASN A 96 11.28 4.74 -15.11
CA ASN A 96 12.07 5.43 -16.14
C ASN A 96 13.35 6.08 -15.58
N ILE A 97 13.48 6.19 -14.26
CA ILE A 97 14.68 6.71 -13.60
C ILE A 97 15.71 5.57 -13.49
N LYS A 98 16.96 5.83 -13.86
CA LYS A 98 18.08 4.87 -13.75
C LYS A 98 18.85 5.01 -12.42
N LYS A 99 18.17 5.33 -11.33
CA LYS A 99 18.74 5.57 -10.00
C LYS A 99 17.90 4.86 -8.94
N PRO A 100 18.47 4.53 -7.77
CA PRO A 100 17.70 3.96 -6.68
C PRO A 100 16.61 4.94 -6.20
N ALA A 101 15.43 4.40 -5.91
CA ALA A 101 14.29 5.16 -5.43
C ALA A 101 13.53 4.40 -4.35
N VAL A 102 12.87 5.12 -3.47
CA VAL A 102 11.99 4.56 -2.43
C VAL A 102 10.58 5.10 -2.61
N VAL A 103 9.60 4.19 -2.57
CA VAL A 103 8.18 4.51 -2.52
C VAL A 103 7.65 4.10 -1.14
N ILE A 104 7.17 5.04 -0.36
CA ILE A 104 6.51 4.78 0.91
C ILE A 104 5.01 4.71 0.64
N SER A 105 4.47 3.51 0.58
CA SER A 105 3.04 3.26 0.41
C SER A 105 2.38 3.29 1.79
N GLN A 106 1.83 4.45 2.17
CA GLN A 106 1.35 4.67 3.53
C GLN A 106 -0.18 4.65 3.62
N ARG A 107 -0.72 3.81 4.51
CA ARG A 107 -2.14 3.81 4.88
C ARG A 107 -2.36 3.06 6.19
N SER A 108 -3.23 3.53 7.08
CA SER A 108 -3.60 2.74 8.27
C SER A 108 -4.12 1.35 7.90
N CYS A 109 -3.74 0.34 8.68
CA CYS A 109 -4.22 -1.03 8.47
C CYS A 109 -5.76 -1.08 8.46
N ALA A 110 -6.34 -1.72 7.44
CA ALA A 110 -7.78 -1.89 7.29
C ALA A 110 -8.42 -2.71 8.43
N LEU A 111 -7.62 -3.47 9.19
CA LEU A 111 -8.08 -4.24 10.36
C LEU A 111 -8.21 -3.38 11.63
N ILE A 112 -7.50 -2.24 11.69
CA ILE A 112 -7.49 -1.35 12.87
C ILE A 112 -8.37 -0.12 12.63
N SER A 113 -8.29 0.45 11.44
CA SER A 113 -9.15 1.56 11.06
C SER A 113 -10.55 1.03 10.75
N ALA A 114 -11.52 1.40 11.60
CA ALA A 114 -12.93 1.14 11.35
C ALA A 114 -13.29 1.55 9.91
N ARG A 115 -14.19 0.76 9.30
CA ARG A 115 -14.68 0.87 7.91
C ARG A 115 -14.43 2.25 7.28
N PRO A 116 -13.46 2.41 6.36
CA PRO A 116 -13.17 3.69 5.72
C PRO A 116 -14.36 4.33 5.01
N GLY A 117 -15.42 3.58 4.71
CA GLY A 117 -16.68 4.13 4.22
C GLY A 117 -17.82 3.12 4.21
N ALA A 118 -18.95 3.53 3.63
CA ALA A 118 -20.09 2.65 3.39
C ALA A 118 -19.69 1.51 2.42
N PRO A 119 -20.23 0.29 2.61
CA PRO A 119 -20.06 -0.80 1.66
C PRO A 119 -20.43 -0.39 0.24
N LYS A 120 -19.56 -0.72 -0.70
CA LYS A 120 -19.76 -0.46 -2.13
C LYS A 120 -20.81 -1.40 -2.71
N LYS A 121 -21.47 -0.97 -3.77
CA LYS A 121 -22.50 -1.76 -4.47
C LYS A 121 -22.20 -1.86 -5.95
N VAL A 122 -22.63 -2.96 -6.57
CA VAL A 122 -22.54 -3.15 -8.01
C VAL A 122 -23.92 -2.91 -8.61
N ASP A 123 -23.97 -2.11 -9.66
CA ASP A 123 -25.10 -2.02 -10.56
C ASP A 123 -25.02 -3.15 -11.59
N ALA A 124 -25.92 -4.12 -11.49
CA ALA A 124 -25.93 -5.30 -12.35
C ALA A 124 -26.31 -4.99 -13.81
N GLU A 125 -27.04 -3.89 -14.06
CA GLU A 125 -27.46 -3.48 -15.39
C GLU A 125 -26.28 -2.86 -16.15
N ILE A 126 -25.47 -2.04 -15.47
CA ILE A 126 -24.27 -1.41 -16.04
C ILE A 126 -23.09 -2.39 -16.11
N CYS A 127 -23.01 -3.34 -15.17
CA CYS A 127 -21.88 -4.26 -15.07
C CYS A 127 -21.78 -5.15 -16.33
N SER A 128 -20.68 -5.03 -17.06
CA SER A 128 -20.45 -5.81 -18.29
C SER A 128 -19.78 -7.17 -18.05
N GLY A 129 -19.59 -7.60 -16.80
CA GLY A 129 -18.93 -8.87 -16.48
C GLY A 129 -17.43 -8.96 -16.84
N CYS A 130 -16.74 -7.82 -17.06
CA CYS A 130 -15.35 -7.79 -17.54
C CYS A 130 -14.28 -8.29 -16.53
N ARG A 131 -14.67 -8.55 -15.27
CA ARG A 131 -13.81 -9.08 -14.19
C ARG A 131 -12.57 -8.25 -13.82
N SER A 132 -12.40 -7.03 -14.35
CA SER A 132 -11.25 -6.17 -14.02
C SER A 132 -11.12 -5.86 -12.51
N CYS A 133 -12.24 -5.81 -11.79
CA CYS A 133 -12.26 -5.61 -10.34
C CYS A 133 -11.64 -6.77 -9.54
N LEU A 134 -11.59 -7.99 -10.08
CA LEU A 134 -10.98 -9.15 -9.40
C LEU A 134 -9.47 -9.03 -9.27
N ALA A 135 -8.81 -8.24 -10.13
CA ALA A 135 -7.38 -8.00 -10.06
C ALA A 135 -6.93 -7.34 -8.74
N LEU A 136 -7.87 -6.76 -7.97
CA LEU A 136 -7.61 -6.20 -6.65
C LEU A 136 -7.43 -7.26 -5.55
N GLY A 137 -7.86 -8.51 -5.78
CA GLY A 137 -7.84 -9.55 -4.76
C GLY A 137 -8.71 -9.23 -3.54
N CYS A 138 -9.75 -8.42 -3.70
CA CYS A 138 -10.61 -8.01 -2.59
C CYS A 138 -11.45 -9.21 -2.10
N PRO A 139 -11.40 -9.56 -0.80
CA PRO A 139 -12.17 -10.68 -0.26
C PRO A 139 -13.69 -10.43 -0.24
N ALA A 140 -14.12 -9.16 -0.38
CA ALA A 140 -15.52 -8.79 -0.44
C ALA A 140 -16.11 -8.85 -1.86
N LEU A 141 -15.30 -9.10 -2.90
CA LEU A 141 -15.76 -9.22 -4.27
C LEU A 141 -16.00 -10.68 -4.64
N SER A 142 -17.20 -10.98 -5.14
CA SER A 142 -17.61 -12.27 -5.68
C SER A 142 -18.20 -12.08 -7.09
N PHE A 143 -18.57 -13.18 -7.74
CA PHE A 143 -19.24 -13.20 -9.04
C PHE A 143 -20.41 -14.17 -9.02
N GLU A 144 -21.57 -13.71 -9.47
CA GLU A 144 -22.78 -14.51 -9.66
C GLU A 144 -23.39 -14.17 -11.01
N GLN A 145 -23.83 -15.20 -11.76
CA GLN A 145 -24.48 -15.01 -13.08
C GLN A 145 -23.69 -14.06 -14.02
N GLU A 146 -22.37 -14.19 -14.03
CA GLU A 146 -21.44 -13.34 -14.81
C GLU A 146 -21.37 -11.86 -14.41
N LYS A 147 -22.04 -11.46 -13.33
CA LYS A 147 -22.00 -10.11 -12.78
C LYS A 147 -21.17 -10.08 -11.50
N ALA A 148 -20.48 -8.96 -11.28
CA ALA A 148 -19.77 -8.75 -10.03
C ALA A 148 -20.78 -8.54 -8.89
N LEU A 149 -20.47 -9.09 -7.72
CA LEU A 149 -21.25 -8.92 -6.49
C LEU A 149 -20.31 -8.46 -5.37
N ILE A 150 -20.74 -7.50 -4.56
CA ILE A 150 -20.00 -7.07 -3.37
C ILE A 150 -20.74 -7.53 -2.12
N ILE A 151 -20.06 -8.33 -1.30
CA ILE A 151 -20.55 -8.80 -0.01
C ILE A 151 -20.42 -7.65 0.99
N SER A 152 -21.54 -7.02 1.32
CA SER A 152 -21.59 -5.78 2.13
C SER A 152 -20.99 -5.95 3.53
N THR A 153 -21.09 -7.12 4.13
CA THR A 153 -20.56 -7.43 5.47
C THR A 153 -19.04 -7.53 5.49
N ALA A 154 -18.43 -7.96 4.38
CA ALA A 154 -16.98 -8.06 4.21
C ALA A 154 -16.37 -6.78 3.61
N CYS A 155 -17.18 -5.92 2.97
CA CYS A 155 -16.71 -4.71 2.34
C CYS A 155 -16.40 -3.62 3.37
N ILE A 156 -15.17 -3.14 3.35
CA ILE A 156 -14.72 -2.04 4.23
C ILE A 156 -14.98 -0.65 3.62
N GLY A 157 -15.43 -0.55 2.37
CA GLY A 157 -15.70 0.72 1.71
C GLY A 157 -14.47 1.47 1.19
N CYS A 158 -13.37 0.77 0.86
CA CYS A 158 -12.11 1.41 0.44
C CYS A 158 -12.17 2.18 -0.88
N GLY A 159 -13.13 1.89 -1.76
CA GLY A 159 -13.32 2.59 -3.04
C GLY A 159 -12.40 2.16 -4.19
N MET A 160 -11.39 1.33 -3.95
CA MET A 160 -10.46 0.85 -5.01
C MET A 160 -11.17 0.18 -6.20
N CYS A 161 -12.24 -0.58 -5.93
CA CYS A 161 -13.04 -1.23 -6.96
C CYS A 161 -13.81 -0.23 -7.86
N VAL A 162 -14.16 0.94 -7.32
CA VAL A 162 -14.80 2.02 -8.09
C VAL A 162 -13.81 2.59 -9.09
N GLU A 163 -12.57 2.88 -8.67
CA GLU A 163 -11.55 3.46 -9.54
C GLU A 163 -11.14 2.56 -10.71
N ILE A 164 -11.14 1.24 -10.50
CA ILE A 164 -10.72 0.27 -11.53
C ILE A 164 -11.86 -0.14 -12.47
N CYS A 165 -13.12 0.14 -12.13
CA CYS A 165 -14.26 -0.29 -12.94
C CYS A 165 -14.34 0.56 -14.23
N PRO A 166 -14.10 -0.02 -15.43
CA PRO A 166 -14.09 0.76 -16.67
C PRO A 166 -15.48 1.24 -17.09
N LYS A 167 -16.54 0.61 -16.56
CA LYS A 167 -17.94 0.94 -16.87
C LYS A 167 -18.60 1.83 -15.82
N GLY A 168 -17.91 2.13 -14.71
CA GLY A 168 -18.51 2.85 -13.59
C GLY A 168 -19.65 2.10 -12.91
N ALA A 169 -19.70 0.77 -13.03
CA ALA A 169 -20.77 -0.07 -12.49
C ALA A 169 -20.68 -0.29 -10.96
N ILE A 170 -19.70 0.30 -10.27
CA ILE A 170 -19.47 0.12 -8.84
C ILE A 170 -19.53 1.48 -8.16
N LEU A 171 -20.33 1.61 -7.09
CA LEU A 171 -20.67 2.87 -6.40
C LEU A 171 -20.31 2.80 -4.90
#